data_AF-A0A2M7VWK7-F1
#
_entry.id   AF-A0A2M7VWK7-F1
#
_cell.length_a   1.000
_cell.length_b   1.000
_cell.length_c   1.000
_cell.angle_alpha   90.00
_cell.angle_beta   90.00
_cell.angle_gamma   90.00
#
_symmetry.space_group_name_H-M   'P 1'
#
loop_
_entity.id
_entity.type
_entity.pdbx_description
1 polymer ?
#
loop_
_entity_poly.entity_id
_entity_poly.type
_entity_poly.pdbx_seq_one_letter_code
_entity_poly.pdbx_strand_id
1 'polypeptide(L)'
;LDQGFHTDYILLSFSIGLAFFAAVYIPFHTYRIHIIPFITLVTALRKRKPIILLHKIPVQILGAFVGVMIFNTINSITTKINIEDFQLIQLNNTALIIAINSITAAFLSYVFYMIRVLFNSRQLAGTIYLSLFYAALFAMTSFFANVSALNPFGYFFYDLLGNQTMKNQHFLVFIVNHAIMPIAAVLMVYFILIQKNNNKQKNLQQ
;
A
#
# COMPACT_ATOMS: atom_id res chain seq x y z
N LEU A 1 -34.87 -0.32 -0.64
CA LEU A 1 -33.95 0.25 -1.64
C LEU A 1 -32.84 -0.75 -1.80
N ASP A 2 -32.94 -1.61 -2.82
CA ASP A 2 -31.92 -2.60 -3.16
C ASP A 2 -30.59 -1.89 -3.42
N GLN A 3 -29.69 -1.94 -2.45
CA GLN A 3 -28.27 -1.68 -2.67
C GLN A 3 -27.73 -2.88 -3.43
N GLY A 4 -27.89 -2.88 -4.75
CA GLY A 4 -27.32 -3.89 -5.63
C GLY A 4 -25.84 -4.10 -5.28
N PHE A 5 -25.44 -5.36 -5.18
CA PHE A 5 -24.09 -5.76 -4.83
C PHE A 5 -23.09 -5.01 -5.73
N HIS A 6 -22.23 -4.16 -5.16
CA HIS A 6 -21.30 -3.32 -5.94
C HIS A 6 -20.15 -4.17 -6.53
N THR A 7 -20.44 -4.89 -7.60
CA THR A 7 -19.51 -5.78 -8.31
C THR A 7 -18.27 -5.05 -8.83
N ASP A 8 -18.38 -3.75 -9.08
CA ASP A 8 -17.30 -2.91 -9.61
C ASP A 8 -16.10 -2.84 -8.67
N TYR A 9 -16.32 -2.76 -7.34
CA TYR A 9 -15.22 -2.79 -6.37
C TYR A 9 -14.51 -4.13 -6.34
N ILE A 10 -15.28 -5.21 -6.47
CA ILE A 10 -14.73 -6.56 -6.46
C ILE A 10 -13.86 -6.76 -7.71
N LEU A 11 -14.35 -6.33 -8.87
CA LEU A 11 -13.61 -6.40 -10.13
C LEU A 11 -12.37 -5.51 -10.12
N LEU A 12 -12.47 -4.28 -9.60
CA LEU A 12 -11.34 -3.37 -9.44
C LEU A 12 -10.28 -3.95 -8.51
N SER A 13 -10.70 -4.46 -7.36
CA SER A 13 -9.80 -5.06 -6.37
C SER A 13 -9.11 -6.31 -6.89
N PHE A 14 -9.85 -7.14 -7.63
CA PHE A 14 -9.30 -8.29 -8.32
C PHE A 14 -8.27 -7.87 -9.38
N SER A 15 -8.58 -6.86 -10.18
CA SER A 15 -7.68 -6.31 -11.20
C SER A 15 -6.39 -5.75 -10.59
N ILE A 16 -6.47 -5.10 -9.42
CA ILE A 16 -5.30 -4.61 -8.68
C ILE A 16 -4.49 -5.77 -8.11
N GLY A 17 -5.14 -6.81 -7.59
CA GLY A 17 -4.49 -8.05 -7.19
C GLY A 17 -3.72 -8.70 -8.33
N LEU A 18 -4.33 -8.79 -9.52
CA LEU A 18 -3.70 -9.30 -10.74
C LEU A 18 -2.56 -8.41 -11.22
N ALA A 19 -2.74 -7.09 -11.23
CA ALA A 19 -1.69 -6.14 -11.61
C ALA A 19 -0.49 -6.27 -10.67
N PHE A 20 -0.73 -6.42 -9.36
CA PHE A 20 0.33 -6.67 -8.39
C PHE A 20 1.01 -8.03 -8.63
N PHE A 21 0.23 -9.09 -8.86
CA PHE A 21 0.75 -10.41 -9.18
C PHE A 21 1.64 -10.36 -10.41
N ALA A 22 1.15 -9.76 -11.49
CA ALA A 22 1.88 -9.57 -12.73
C ALA A 22 3.17 -8.79 -12.46
N ALA A 23 3.11 -7.64 -11.80
CA ALA A 23 4.26 -6.77 -11.53
C ALA A 23 5.33 -7.41 -10.62
N VAL A 24 4.97 -8.32 -9.72
CA VAL A 24 5.94 -9.05 -8.87
C VAL A 24 6.42 -10.35 -9.52
N TYR A 25 5.64 -10.92 -10.45
CA TYR A 25 5.96 -12.15 -11.15
C TYR A 25 6.55 -11.93 -12.56
N ILE A 26 6.70 -10.69 -13.04
CA ILE A 26 7.37 -10.41 -14.32
C ILE A 26 8.73 -11.13 -14.31
N PRO A 27 9.01 -12.03 -15.27
CA PRO A 27 10.12 -12.99 -15.22
C PRO A 27 11.49 -12.35 -15.51
N PHE A 28 11.69 -11.07 -15.19
CA PHE A 28 13.03 -10.47 -15.17
C PHE A 28 13.71 -10.85 -13.85
N HIS A 29 14.51 -11.90 -13.92
CA HIS A 29 15.14 -12.67 -12.83
C HIS A 29 15.98 -11.92 -11.76
N THR A 30 15.97 -10.59 -11.68
CA THR A 30 16.92 -9.85 -10.83
C THR A 30 16.30 -8.81 -9.91
N TYR A 31 15.08 -8.33 -10.15
CA TYR A 31 14.48 -7.26 -9.35
C TYR A 31 13.17 -7.69 -8.68
N ARG A 32 13.21 -7.93 -7.35
CA ARG A 32 11.98 -7.90 -6.55
C ARG A 32 11.45 -6.47 -6.55
N ILE A 33 10.44 -6.22 -7.38
CA ILE A 33 9.76 -4.93 -7.46
C ILE A 33 8.97 -4.75 -6.16
N HIS A 34 9.21 -3.64 -5.47
CA HIS A 34 8.39 -3.24 -4.34
C HIS A 34 7.51 -2.13 -4.88
N ILE A 35 6.20 -2.37 -4.93
CA ILE A 35 5.25 -1.40 -5.49
C ILE A 35 4.78 -0.45 -4.38
N ILE A 36 4.67 -0.96 -3.15
CA ILE A 36 4.23 -0.19 -1.99
C ILE A 36 5.45 0.32 -1.20
N PRO A 37 5.55 1.62 -0.88
CA PRO A 37 6.70 2.21 -0.17
C PRO A 37 6.98 1.56 1.20
N PHE A 38 5.93 1.19 1.94
CA PHE A 38 6.06 0.54 3.24
C PHE A 38 6.74 -0.83 3.15
N ILE A 39 6.55 -1.59 2.06
CA ILE A 39 7.27 -2.85 1.83
C ILE A 39 8.76 -2.58 1.61
N THR A 40 9.10 -1.49 0.91
CA THR A 40 10.50 -1.07 0.73
C THR A 40 11.14 -0.73 2.07
N LEU A 41 10.42 -0.01 2.94
CA LEU A 41 10.87 0.31 4.29
C LEU A 41 11.15 -0.97 5.10
N VAL A 42 10.19 -1.89 5.19
CA VAL A 42 10.37 -3.18 5.90
C VAL A 42 11.55 -3.96 5.35
N THR A 43 11.73 -3.99 4.02
CA THR A 43 12.82 -4.72 3.39
C THR A 43 14.18 -4.09 3.66
N ALA A 44 14.27 -2.76 3.65
CA ALA A 44 15.48 -2.01 3.97
C ALA A 44 15.90 -2.26 5.42
N LEU A 45 14.94 -2.20 6.34
CA LEU A 45 15.13 -2.51 7.77
C LEU A 45 15.61 -3.95 7.98
N ARG A 46 14.89 -4.93 7.43
CA ARG A 46 15.24 -6.36 7.55
C ARG A 46 16.63 -6.69 7.01
N LYS A 47 17.00 -6.10 5.87
CA LYS A 47 18.33 -6.31 5.26
C LYS A 47 19.42 -5.43 5.89
N ARG A 48 19.08 -4.51 6.80
CA ARG A 48 19.97 -3.47 7.34
C ARG A 48 20.69 -2.68 6.23
N LYS A 49 19.98 -2.40 5.14
CA LYS A 49 20.50 -1.74 3.93
C LYS A 49 19.62 -0.53 3.60
N PRO A 50 19.88 0.65 4.20
CA PRO A 50 19.07 1.85 3.97
C PRO A 50 19.15 2.33 2.52
N ILE A 51 20.24 2.02 1.82
CA ILE A 51 20.44 2.35 0.41
C ILE A 51 19.34 1.79 -0.51
N ILE A 52 18.60 0.77 -0.08
CA ILE A 52 17.44 0.23 -0.79
C ILE A 52 16.34 1.31 -0.94
N LEU A 53 16.16 2.16 0.08
CA LEU A 53 15.17 3.24 0.05
C LEU A 53 15.53 4.28 -1.01
N LEU A 54 16.80 4.69 -1.06
CA LEU A 54 17.30 5.71 -2.00
C LEU A 54 17.10 5.34 -3.46
N HIS A 55 17.18 4.05 -3.80
CA HIS A 55 17.01 3.61 -5.19
C HIS A 55 15.55 3.28 -5.54
N LYS A 56 14.78 2.75 -4.59
CA LYS A 56 13.41 2.28 -4.87
C LYS A 56 12.34 3.35 -4.67
N ILE A 57 12.46 4.20 -3.65
CA ILE A 57 11.45 5.24 -3.37
C ILE A 57 11.33 6.23 -4.54
N PRO A 58 12.41 6.78 -5.13
CA PRO A 58 12.28 7.70 -6.26
C PRO A 58 11.61 7.06 -7.48
N VAL A 59 11.94 5.81 -7.80
CA VAL A 59 11.30 5.08 -8.90
C VAL A 59 9.81 4.84 -8.63
N GLN A 60 9.43 4.58 -7.38
CA GLN A 60 8.01 4.49 -7.00
C GLN A 60 7.27 5.82 -7.15
N ILE A 61 7.89 6.93 -6.76
CA ILE A 61 7.33 8.28 -6.92
C ILE A 61 7.12 8.57 -8.41
N LEU A 62 8.15 8.36 -9.23
CA LEU A 62 8.08 8.57 -10.69
C LEU A 62 7.03 7.66 -11.34
N GLY A 63 7.00 6.38 -10.98
CA GLY A 63 6.03 5.42 -11.50
C GLY A 63 4.60 5.79 -11.11
N ALA A 64 4.38 6.23 -9.87
CA ALA A 64 3.06 6.69 -9.42
C ALA A 64 2.62 7.96 -10.17
N PHE A 65 3.52 8.94 -10.33
CA PHE A 65 3.25 10.16 -11.09
C PHE A 65 2.86 9.86 -12.54
N VAL A 66 3.67 9.06 -13.25
CA VAL A 66 3.40 8.67 -14.63
C VAL A 66 2.10 7.86 -14.74
N GLY A 67 1.86 6.94 -13.79
CA GLY A 67 0.64 6.15 -13.74
C GLY A 67 -0.62 7.02 -13.61
N VAL A 68 -0.60 8.01 -12.71
CA VAL A 68 -1.70 8.97 -12.56
C VAL A 68 -1.87 9.83 -13.82
N MET A 69 -0.78 10.32 -14.42
CA MET A 69 -0.84 11.09 -15.67
C MET A 69 -1.49 10.30 -16.80
N ILE A 70 -1.09 9.04 -16.99
CA ILE A 70 -1.68 8.14 -17.99
C ILE A 70 -3.17 7.92 -17.68
N PHE A 71 -3.51 7.62 -16.42
CA PHE A 71 -4.90 7.45 -15.99
C PHE A 71 -5.74 8.68 -16.31
N ASN A 72 -5.33 9.88 -15.88
CA ASN A 72 -6.07 11.12 -16.12
C ASN A 72 -6.22 11.42 -17.62
N THR A 73 -5.17 11.16 -18.41
CA THR A 73 -5.21 11.34 -19.86
C THR A 73 -6.23 10.41 -20.49
N ILE A 74 -6.19 9.11 -20.19
CA ILE A 74 -7.15 8.12 -20.71
C ILE A 74 -8.57 8.43 -20.23
N ASN A 75 -8.73 8.76 -18.95
CA ASN A 75 -10.02 9.02 -18.34
C ASN A 75 -10.71 10.25 -18.94
N SER A 76 -9.94 11.30 -19.26
CA SER A 76 -10.49 12.52 -19.90
C SER A 76 -11.05 12.27 -21.31
N ILE A 77 -10.50 11.28 -22.03
CA ILE A 77 -10.91 10.94 -23.41
C ILE A 77 -11.91 9.76 -23.48
N THR A 78 -12.06 8.98 -22.40
CA THR A 78 -12.92 7.77 -22.40
C THR A 78 -14.08 7.92 -21.42
N THR A 79 -13.87 7.51 -20.17
CA THR A 79 -14.89 7.18 -19.20
C THR A 79 -15.34 8.34 -18.34
N LYS A 80 -14.51 9.40 -18.21
CA LYS A 80 -14.76 10.58 -17.35
C LYS A 80 -15.21 10.20 -15.93
N ILE A 81 -14.65 9.10 -15.43
CA ILE A 81 -14.92 8.56 -14.10
C ILE A 81 -14.28 9.45 -13.05
N ASN A 82 -15.03 9.83 -12.03
CA ASN A 82 -14.44 10.36 -10.80
C ASN A 82 -14.23 9.20 -9.81
N ILE A 83 -12.97 8.91 -9.45
CA ILE A 83 -12.65 7.83 -8.50
C ILE A 83 -13.27 8.08 -7.12
N GLU A 84 -13.51 9.34 -6.73
CA GLU A 84 -14.11 9.67 -5.43
C GLU A 84 -15.59 9.28 -5.35
N ASP A 85 -16.29 9.18 -6.49
CA ASP A 85 -17.68 8.71 -6.51
C ASP A 85 -17.78 7.22 -6.13
N PHE A 86 -16.64 6.52 -6.18
CA PHE A 86 -16.48 5.15 -5.70
C PHE A 86 -16.08 5.09 -4.20
N GLN A 87 -16.12 6.19 -3.46
CA GLN A 87 -15.84 6.17 -2.02
C GLN A 87 -17.16 6.30 -1.26
N LEU A 88 -17.60 5.20 -0.66
CA LEU A 88 -18.89 5.14 0.04
C LEU A 88 -18.83 5.79 1.43
N ILE A 89 -17.68 5.77 2.09
CA ILE A 89 -17.50 6.29 3.45
C ILE A 89 -16.51 7.47 3.41
N GLN A 90 -17.03 8.68 3.57
CA GLN A 90 -16.19 9.87 3.72
C GLN A 90 -15.61 9.95 5.13
N LEU A 91 -14.29 9.74 5.24
CA LEU A 91 -13.56 9.94 6.49
C LEU A 91 -13.15 11.40 6.61
N ASN A 92 -13.88 12.17 7.43
CA ASN A 92 -13.61 13.60 7.67
C ASN A 92 -12.85 13.83 9.00
N ASN A 93 -12.79 12.82 9.87
CA ASN A 93 -12.07 12.92 11.14
C ASN A 93 -10.59 12.55 10.94
N THR A 94 -9.70 13.55 11.09
CA THR A 94 -8.25 13.39 10.95
C THR A 94 -7.67 12.27 11.80
N ALA A 95 -8.10 12.11 13.06
CA ALA A 95 -7.60 11.06 13.94
C ALA A 95 -7.99 9.66 13.44
N LEU A 96 -9.21 9.52 12.90
CA LEU A 96 -9.68 8.27 12.30
C LEU A 96 -8.91 7.94 11.01
N ILE A 97 -8.63 8.93 10.17
CA ILE A 97 -7.81 8.76 8.95
C ILE A 97 -6.40 8.29 9.33
N ILE A 98 -5.78 8.93 10.32
CA ILE A 98 -4.46 8.54 10.85
C ILE A 98 -4.51 7.08 11.33
N ALA A 99 -5.52 6.73 12.13
CA ALA A 99 -5.66 5.40 12.69
C ALA A 99 -5.80 4.34 11.58
N ILE A 100 -6.70 4.54 10.61
CA ILE A 100 -6.94 3.59 9.53
C ILE A 100 -5.71 3.43 8.64
N ASN A 101 -5.06 4.53 8.24
CA ASN A 101 -3.83 4.45 7.45
C ASN A 101 -2.70 3.75 8.21
N SER A 102 -2.55 4.05 9.51
CA SER A 102 -1.53 3.42 10.36
C SER A 102 -1.78 1.93 10.56
N ILE A 103 -3.02 1.52 10.86
CA ILE A 103 -3.43 0.12 11.01
C ILE A 103 -3.24 -0.62 9.69
N THR A 104 -3.65 -0.03 8.57
CA THR A 104 -3.50 -0.63 7.24
C THR A 104 -2.03 -0.85 6.92
N ALA A 105 -1.16 0.16 7.15
CA ALA A 105 0.28 0.04 6.91
C ALA A 105 0.95 -0.99 7.84
N ALA A 106 0.56 -1.03 9.11
CA ALA A 106 1.02 -2.01 10.09
C ALA A 106 0.62 -3.44 9.68
N PHE A 107 -0.65 -3.64 9.33
CA PHE A 107 -1.19 -4.92 8.90
C PHE A 107 -0.54 -5.41 7.60
N LEU A 108 -0.41 -4.52 6.61
CA LEU A 108 0.32 -4.77 5.37
C LEU A 108 1.74 -5.27 5.64
N SER A 109 2.46 -4.59 6.53
CA SER A 109 3.85 -4.91 6.87
C SER A 109 3.98 -6.22 7.62
N TYR A 110 3.08 -6.48 8.57
CA TYR A 110 3.05 -7.72 9.35
C TYR A 110 2.73 -8.93 8.48
N VAL A 111 1.68 -8.86 7.66
CA VAL A 111 1.28 -9.98 6.77
C VAL A 111 2.34 -10.21 5.70
N PHE A 112 2.93 -9.15 5.13
CA PHE A 112 4.07 -9.29 4.23
C PHE A 112 5.22 -10.06 4.88
N TYR A 113 5.57 -9.72 6.13
CA TYR A 113 6.60 -10.45 6.87
C TYR A 113 6.22 -11.91 7.07
N MET A 114 5.01 -12.19 7.55
CA MET A 114 4.52 -13.56 7.80
C MET A 114 4.54 -14.43 6.55
N ILE A 115 4.02 -13.93 5.44
CA ILE A 115 4.03 -14.66 4.16
C ILE A 115 5.47 -14.95 3.72
N ARG A 116 6.39 -14.00 3.88
CA ARG A 116 7.80 -14.22 3.51
C ARG A 116 8.50 -15.23 4.42
N VAL A 117 8.11 -15.34 5.68
CA VAL A 117 8.60 -16.37 6.60
C VAL A 117 8.02 -17.75 6.23
N LEU A 118 6.71 -17.84 6.02
CA LEU A 118 6.00 -19.10 5.70
C LEU A 118 6.45 -19.68 4.35
N PHE A 119 6.62 -18.82 3.34
CA PHE A 119 6.96 -19.21 1.97
C PHE A 119 8.42 -18.90 1.61
N ASN A 120 9.34 -19.02 2.57
CA ASN A 120 10.74 -18.67 2.37
C ASN A 120 11.39 -19.43 1.18
N SER A 121 11.01 -20.70 0.98
CA SER A 121 11.51 -21.56 -0.11
C SER A 121 10.63 -21.58 -1.37
N ARG A 122 9.36 -21.15 -1.29
CA ARG A 122 8.38 -21.23 -2.39
C ARG A 122 7.97 -19.83 -2.86
N GLN A 123 8.81 -19.22 -3.71
CA GLN A 123 8.63 -17.83 -4.15
C GLN A 123 7.28 -17.59 -4.87
N LEU A 124 6.84 -18.52 -5.72
CA LEU A 124 5.56 -18.41 -6.44
C LEU A 124 4.37 -18.39 -5.49
N ALA A 125 4.27 -19.38 -4.60
CA ALA A 125 3.18 -19.48 -3.63
C ALA A 125 3.11 -18.23 -2.74
N GLY A 126 4.26 -17.77 -2.23
CA GLY A 126 4.32 -16.53 -1.45
C GLY A 126 3.84 -15.30 -2.22
N THR A 127 4.12 -15.21 -3.51
CA THR A 127 3.64 -14.10 -4.36
C THR A 127 2.13 -14.20 -4.62
N ILE A 128 1.58 -15.40 -4.86
CA ILE A 128 0.14 -15.61 -5.02
C ILE A 128 -0.62 -15.17 -3.76
N TYR A 129 -0.22 -15.67 -2.58
CA TYR A 129 -0.87 -15.29 -1.33
C TYR A 129 -0.76 -13.80 -1.02
N LEU A 130 0.39 -13.18 -1.35
CA LEU A 130 0.56 -11.74 -1.17
C LEU A 130 -0.34 -10.93 -2.11
N SER A 131 -0.52 -11.40 -3.34
CA SER A 131 -1.39 -10.75 -4.34
C SER A 131 -2.86 -10.84 -3.96
N LEU A 132 -3.30 -12.02 -3.51
CA LEU A 132 -4.65 -12.22 -2.97
C LEU A 132 -4.89 -11.35 -1.73
N PHE A 133 -3.89 -11.28 -0.84
CA PHE A 133 -3.95 -10.41 0.32
C PHE A 133 -4.09 -8.93 -0.07
N TYR A 134 -3.36 -8.46 -1.09
CA TYR A 134 -3.49 -7.09 -1.58
C TYR A 134 -4.81 -6.83 -2.29
N ALA A 135 -5.35 -7.80 -3.03
CA ALA A 135 -6.69 -7.71 -3.59
C ALA A 135 -7.74 -7.50 -2.48
N ALA A 136 -7.70 -8.36 -1.44
CA ALA A 136 -8.62 -8.28 -0.31
C ALA A 136 -8.44 -6.98 0.49
N LEU A 137 -7.19 -6.59 0.77
CA LEU A 137 -6.90 -5.37 1.51
C LEU A 137 -7.33 -4.13 0.73
N PHE A 138 -7.10 -4.11 -0.59
CA PHE A 138 -7.57 -3.03 -1.45
C PHE A 138 -9.10 -2.95 -1.42
N ALA A 139 -9.80 -4.08 -1.60
CA ALA A 139 -11.26 -4.13 -1.52
C ALA A 139 -11.79 -3.56 -0.20
N MET A 140 -11.20 -3.93 0.93
CA MET A 140 -11.62 -3.40 2.24
C MET A 140 -11.37 -1.90 2.35
N THR A 141 -10.23 -1.42 1.85
CA THR A 141 -9.83 -0.01 2.01
C THR A 141 -10.46 0.93 0.98
N SER A 142 -10.87 0.43 -0.20
CA SER A 142 -11.40 1.25 -1.29
C SER A 142 -12.75 1.89 -0.96
N PHE A 143 -13.47 1.33 0.02
CA PHE A 143 -14.71 1.91 0.53
C PHE A 143 -14.51 3.21 1.31
N PHE A 144 -13.31 3.45 1.83
CA PHE A 144 -13.00 4.58 2.70
C PHE A 144 -12.26 5.67 1.92
N ALA A 145 -12.81 6.87 1.92
CA ALA A 145 -12.12 8.05 1.43
C ALA A 145 -10.85 8.33 2.26
N ASN A 146 -9.83 8.94 1.65
CA ASN A 146 -8.59 9.32 2.32
C ASN A 146 -7.73 8.16 2.89
N VAL A 147 -8.00 6.91 2.50
CA VAL A 147 -7.10 5.79 2.81
C VAL A 147 -6.08 5.62 1.69
N SER A 148 -4.81 5.89 1.99
CA SER A 148 -3.72 5.91 1.02
C SER A 148 -2.61 4.91 1.31
N ALA A 149 -2.68 4.17 2.42
CA ALA A 149 -1.59 3.30 2.89
C ALA A 149 -1.12 2.27 1.85
N LEU A 150 -1.97 1.89 0.89
CA LEU A 150 -1.63 0.97 -0.20
C LEU A 150 -0.86 1.64 -1.35
N ASN A 151 -1.08 2.93 -1.59
CA ASN A 151 -0.38 3.69 -2.63
C ASN A 151 -0.35 5.20 -2.29
N PRO A 152 0.49 5.63 -1.34
CA PRO A 152 0.46 7.01 -0.84
C PRO A 152 0.91 8.01 -1.90
N PHE A 153 1.83 7.63 -2.81
CA PHE A 153 2.26 8.49 -3.90
C PHE A 153 1.22 8.61 -5.00
N GLY A 154 0.55 7.52 -5.37
CA GLY A 154 -0.56 7.56 -6.33
C GLY A 154 -1.71 8.42 -5.82
N TYR A 155 -2.06 8.28 -4.54
CA TYR A 155 -3.05 9.12 -3.88
C TYR A 155 -2.66 10.60 -3.92
N PHE A 156 -1.41 10.92 -3.55
CA PHE A 156 -0.89 12.29 -3.61
C PHE A 156 -0.99 12.92 -5.00
N PHE A 157 -0.52 12.21 -6.03
CA PHE A 157 -0.52 12.75 -7.38
C PHE A 157 -1.92 12.81 -8.00
N TYR A 158 -2.79 11.84 -7.69
CA TYR A 158 -4.18 11.87 -8.16
C TYR A 158 -4.92 13.10 -7.64
N ASP A 159 -4.72 13.44 -6.38
CA ASP A 159 -5.29 14.64 -5.80
C ASP A 159 -4.69 15.92 -6.37
N LEU A 160 -3.34 16.00 -6.42
CA LEU A 160 -2.60 17.16 -6.92
C LEU A 160 -2.97 17.52 -8.38
N LEU A 161 -3.14 16.50 -9.23
CA LEU A 161 -3.38 16.65 -10.66
C LEU A 161 -4.87 16.53 -11.05
N GLY A 162 -5.74 16.15 -10.11
CA GLY A 162 -7.15 15.85 -10.35
C GLY A 162 -8.09 16.74 -9.55
N ASN A 163 -8.89 16.14 -8.66
CA ASN A 163 -10.02 16.76 -7.96
C ASN A 163 -9.65 17.81 -6.90
N GLN A 164 -8.36 17.95 -6.54
CA GLN A 164 -7.88 18.93 -5.57
C GLN A 164 -8.57 18.85 -4.19
N THR A 165 -8.96 17.66 -3.72
CA THR A 165 -9.43 17.50 -2.34
C THR A 165 -8.37 17.93 -1.31
N MET A 166 -7.08 17.94 -1.66
CA MET A 166 -5.99 18.52 -0.85
C MET A 166 -5.94 20.04 -0.83
N LYS A 167 -6.61 20.78 -1.72
CA LYS A 167 -6.63 22.25 -1.61
C LYS A 167 -7.16 22.73 -0.26
N ASN A 168 -8.03 21.93 0.35
CA ASN A 168 -8.69 22.26 1.61
C ASN A 168 -7.96 21.71 2.85
N GLN A 169 -6.98 20.81 2.70
CA GLN A 169 -6.19 20.28 3.81
C GLN A 169 -4.80 20.93 3.85
N HIS A 170 -4.37 21.34 5.05
CA HIS A 170 -3.03 21.88 5.24
C HIS A 170 -1.97 20.81 4.88
N PHE A 171 -0.99 21.17 4.04
CA PHE A 171 0.04 20.25 3.53
C PHE A 171 0.74 19.42 4.64
N LEU A 172 1.00 20.03 5.80
CA LEU A 172 1.56 19.29 6.95
C LEU A 172 0.64 18.18 7.47
N VAL A 173 -0.67 18.42 7.51
CA VAL A 173 -1.66 17.43 7.95
C VAL A 173 -1.67 16.24 6.99
N PHE A 174 -1.56 16.51 5.69
CA PHE A 174 -1.42 15.46 4.69
C PHE A 174 -0.18 14.59 4.94
N ILE A 175 1.00 15.21 5.10
CA ILE A 175 2.25 14.46 5.36
C ILE A 175 2.12 13.62 6.63
N VAL A 176 1.52 14.16 7.69
CA VAL A 176 1.32 13.43 8.96
C VAL A 176 0.43 12.21 8.74
N ASN A 177 -0.72 12.38 8.07
CA ASN A 177 -1.73 11.35 7.89
C ASN A 177 -1.27 10.20 6.99
N HIS A 178 -0.57 10.54 5.90
CA HIS A 178 -0.32 9.61 4.80
C HIS A 178 1.13 9.11 4.74
N ALA A 179 2.06 9.75 5.46
CA ALA A 179 3.45 9.34 5.52
C ALA A 179 3.93 9.10 6.96
N ILE A 180 3.98 10.14 7.82
CA ILE A 180 4.67 10.06 9.12
C ILE A 180 4.03 8.99 10.02
N MET A 181 2.71 9.06 10.24
CA MET A 181 2.03 8.14 11.15
C MET A 181 2.03 6.69 10.64
N PRO A 182 1.73 6.43 9.35
CA PRO A 182 1.93 5.09 8.78
C PRO A 182 3.36 4.56 8.90
N ILE A 183 4.39 5.40 8.66
CA ILE A 183 5.80 5.00 8.84
C ILE A 183 6.07 4.62 10.30
N ALA A 184 5.61 5.44 11.25
CA ALA A 184 5.77 5.16 12.68
C ALA A 184 5.13 3.81 13.07
N ALA A 185 3.94 3.52 12.55
CA ALA A 185 3.25 2.24 12.78
C ALA A 185 4.04 1.04 12.19
N VAL A 186 4.60 1.18 10.99
CA VAL A 186 5.47 0.16 10.39
C VAL A 186 6.73 -0.08 11.22
N LEU A 187 7.36 1.00 11.71
CA LEU A 187 8.52 0.90 12.59
C LEU A 187 8.18 0.17 13.89
N MET A 188 7.04 0.51 14.51
CA MET A 188 6.56 -0.17 15.71
C MET A 188 6.40 -1.68 15.49
N VAL A 189 5.72 -2.08 14.41
CA VAL A 189 5.58 -3.50 14.04
C VAL A 189 6.94 -4.18 13.85
N TYR A 190 7.86 -3.51 13.15
CA TYR A 190 9.21 -4.03 12.92
C TYR A 190 9.96 -4.29 14.23
N PHE A 191 9.92 -3.35 15.19
CA PHE A 191 10.56 -3.51 16.49
C PHE A 191 9.95 -4.67 17.30
N ILE A 192 8.62 -4.80 17.30
CA ILE A 192 7.91 -5.91 17.95
C ILE A 192 8.37 -7.26 17.37
N LEU A 193 8.49 -7.35 16.04
CA LEU A 193 8.92 -8.58 15.36
C LEU A 193 10.38 -8.94 15.68
N ILE A 194 11.29 -7.97 15.74
CA ILE A 194 12.69 -8.21 16.16
C ILE A 194 12.74 -8.72 17.58
N GLN A 195 12.04 -8.04 18.51
CA GLN A 195 12.05 -8.42 19.92
C GLN A 195 11.57 -9.87 20.11
N LYS A 196 10.48 -10.25 19.41
CA LYS A 196 9.96 -11.61 19.43
C LYS A 196 10.96 -12.65 18.92
N ASN A 197 11.67 -12.35 17.83
CA ASN A 197 12.70 -13.24 17.29
C ASN A 197 13.89 -13.42 18.26
N ASN A 198 14.37 -12.32 18.85
CA ASN A 198 15.49 -12.35 19.80
C ASN A 198 15.14 -13.16 21.06
N ASN A 199 13.93 -13.00 21.58
CA ASN A 199 13.46 -13.78 22.74
C ASN A 199 13.36 -15.27 22.41
N LYS A 200 12.88 -15.64 21.21
CA LYS A 200 12.83 -17.04 20.77
C LYS A 200 14.22 -17.67 20.70
N GLN A 201 15.24 -16.94 20.22
CA GLN A 201 16.61 -17.46 20.14
C GLN A 201 17.24 -17.67 21.52
N LYS A 202 16.97 -16.79 22.49
CA LYS A 202 17.44 -16.95 23.88
C LYS A 202 16.86 -18.20 24.54
N ASN A 203 15.57 -18.48 24.33
CA ASN A 203 14.91 -19.66 24.92
C ASN A 203 15.35 -20.99 24.27
N LEU A 204 15.97 -20.97 23.10
CA LEU A 204 16.51 -22.17 22.44
C LEU A 204 17.97 -22.45 22.84
N GLN A 205 18.61 -21.53 23.57
CA GLN A 205 19.99 -21.63 24.06
C GLN A 205 20.07 -21.97 25.56
N GLN A 206 18.92 -22.09 26.23
CA GLN A 206 18.76 -22.56 27.60
C GLN A 206 18.27 -24.01 27.57
#